data_AF-A0A2N2P8V0-F1
#
_entry.id   AF-A0A2N2P8V0-F1
#
_cell.length_a   1.000
_cell.length_b   1.000
_cell.length_c   1.000
_cell.angle_alpha   90.00
_cell.angle_beta   90.00
_cell.angle_gamma   90.00
#
_symmetry.space_group_name_H-M   'P 1'
#
loop_
_entity.id
_entity.type
_entity.pdbx_description
1 polymer ?
#
loop_
_entity_poly.entity_id
_entity_poly.type
_entity_poly.pdbx_seq_one_letter_code
_entity_poly.pdbx_strand_id
1 'polypeptide(L)'
;MLCAVNQAAYLLRRLMEQQGRAFLEEGGFTERLYSERVKARATKNASDKSDQSDKSDMSDPSDKTTPPPCPNCHKPMRRCTARRGPHAGQSFWGCTSYPACRGTRPCNPEKPPMPDPSGEAKP
;
A
#
# COMPACT_ATOMS: atom_id res chain seq x y z
N MET A 1 7.58 24.82 51.50
CA MET A 1 7.99 24.07 50.29
C MET A 1 7.03 22.94 49.92
N LEU A 2 6.47 22.18 50.88
CA LEU A 2 5.52 21.08 50.59
C LEU A 2 4.25 21.50 49.82
N CYS A 3 3.71 22.70 50.08
CA CYS A 3 2.51 23.19 49.38
C CYS A 3 2.75 23.44 47.88
N ALA A 4 3.93 23.94 47.50
CA ALA A 4 4.27 24.19 46.10
C ALA A 4 4.40 22.88 45.30
N VAL A 5 4.96 21.83 45.93
CA VAL A 5 5.05 20.50 45.33
C VAL A 5 3.65 19.90 45.09
N ASN A 6 2.75 20.02 46.08
CA ASN A 6 1.38 19.53 45.95
C ASN A 6 0.57 20.30 44.89
N GLN A 7 0.76 21.62 44.80
CA GLN A 7 0.13 22.45 43.76
C GLN A 7 0.63 22.07 42.36
N ALA A 8 1.94 21.90 42.18
CA ALA A 8 2.52 21.47 40.92
C ALA A 8 2.00 20.09 40.49
N ALA A 9 1.95 19.12 41.42
CA ALA A 9 1.42 17.78 41.16
C ALA A 9 -0.07 17.81 40.76
N TYR A 10 -0.88 18.64 41.44
CA TYR A 10 -2.30 18.82 41.12
C TYR A 10 -2.50 19.41 39.71
N LEU A 11 -1.74 20.43 39.36
CA LEU A 11 -1.84 21.08 38.04
C LEU A 11 -1.40 20.14 36.91
N LEU A 12 -0.29 19.42 37.09
CA LEU A 12 0.18 18.43 36.11
C LEU A 12 -0.84 17.31 35.88
N ARG A 13 -1.46 16.81 36.96
CA ARG A 13 -2.50 15.79 36.85
C ARG A 13 -3.70 16.30 36.06
N ARG A 14 -4.17 17.51 36.36
CA ARG A 14 -5.31 18.11 35.65
C ARG A 14 -5.02 18.33 34.17
N LEU A 15 -3.79 18.72 33.83
CA LEU A 15 -3.36 18.87 32.44
C LEU A 15 -3.37 17.53 31.69
N MET A 16 -2.85 16.46 32.28
CA MET A 16 -2.89 15.12 31.66
C MET A 16 -4.32 14.65 31.43
N GLU A 17 -5.20 14.83 32.42
CA GLU A 17 -6.62 14.47 32.31
C GLU A 17 -7.35 15.28 31.22
N GLN A 18 -7.05 16.58 31.09
CA GLN A 18 -7.63 17.42 30.04
C GLN A 18 -7.12 17.07 28.64
N GLN A 19 -5.82 16.85 28.49
CA GLN A 19 -5.21 16.44 27.21
C GLN A 19 -5.75 15.08 26.74
N GLY A 20 -5.95 14.14 27.67
CA GLY A 20 -6.53 12.82 27.36
C GLY A 20 -7.96 12.90 26.84
N ARG A 21 -8.80 13.77 27.41
CA ARG A 21 -10.20 13.96 26.95
C ARG A 21 -10.26 14.53 25.53
N ALA A 22 -9.49 15.59 25.26
CA ALA A 22 -9.42 16.17 23.92
C ALA A 22 -8.91 15.17 22.87
N PHE A 23 -7.95 14.31 23.25
CA PHE A 23 -7.45 13.25 22.38
C PHE A 23 -8.53 12.20 22.06
N LEU A 24 -9.39 11.85 23.02
CA LEU A 24 -10.49 10.90 22.81
C LEU A 24 -11.63 11.47 21.95
N GLU A 25 -11.96 12.74 22.08
CA GLU A 25 -13.06 13.36 21.32
C GLU A 25 -12.67 13.72 19.88
N GLU A 26 -11.51 14.33 19.70
CA GLU A 26 -11.06 14.86 18.40
C GLU A 26 -10.18 13.87 17.62
N GLY A 27 -9.84 12.73 18.23
CA GLY A 27 -8.96 11.71 17.66
C GLY A 27 -7.48 12.04 17.77
N GLY A 28 -6.67 11.01 17.50
CA GLY A 28 -5.21 11.09 17.63
C GLY A 28 -4.52 11.86 16.51
N PHE A 29 -3.21 12.10 16.66
CA PHE A 29 -2.42 12.85 15.66
C PHE A 29 -2.47 12.23 14.26
N THR A 30 -2.42 10.90 14.17
CA THR A 30 -2.46 10.16 12.90
C THR A 30 -3.81 10.32 12.21
N GLU A 31 -4.90 10.24 12.96
CA GLU A 31 -6.27 10.39 12.45
C GLU A 31 -6.53 11.82 11.93
N ARG A 32 -6.06 12.83 12.67
CA ARG A 32 -6.12 14.24 12.24
C ARG A 32 -5.27 14.49 10.99
N LEU A 33 -4.03 14.03 10.96
CA LEU A 33 -3.17 14.18 9.78
C LEU A 33 -3.73 13.41 8.57
N TYR A 34 -4.38 12.26 8.80
CA TYR A 34 -5.05 11.52 7.75
C TYR A 34 -6.26 12.28 7.19
N SER A 35 -7.12 12.82 8.06
CA SER A 35 -8.30 13.58 7.63
C SER A 35 -7.90 14.84 6.84
N GLU A 36 -6.89 15.58 7.29
CA GLU A 36 -6.34 16.73 6.57
C GLU A 36 -5.75 16.33 5.21
N ARG A 37 -5.03 15.20 5.13
CA ARG A 37 -4.50 14.70 3.85
C ARG A 37 -5.61 14.32 2.88
N VAL A 38 -6.70 13.71 3.37
CA VAL A 38 -7.86 13.36 2.54
C VAL A 38 -8.56 14.62 2.02
N LYS A 39 -8.79 15.63 2.87
CA LYS A 39 -9.34 16.93 2.45
C LYS A 39 -8.46 17.59 1.39
N ALA A 40 -7.14 17.64 1.60
CA ALA A 40 -6.20 18.22 0.64
C ALA A 40 -6.18 17.48 -0.71
N ARG A 41 -6.38 16.16 -0.72
CA ARG A 41 -6.54 15.40 -1.97
C ARG A 41 -7.87 15.69 -2.65
N ALA A 42 -8.95 15.82 -1.88
CA ALA A 42 -10.26 16.13 -2.44
C ALA A 42 -10.29 17.51 -3.11
N THR A 43 -9.64 18.51 -2.53
CA THR A 43 -9.53 19.85 -3.12
C THR A 43 -8.65 19.85 -4.36
N LYS A 44 -7.50 19.18 -4.34
CA LYS A 44 -6.64 19.01 -5.53
C LYS A 44 -7.36 18.27 -6.66
N ASN A 45 -8.03 17.16 -6.36
CA ASN A 45 -8.81 16.42 -7.36
C ASN A 45 -10.03 17.20 -7.88
N ALA A 46 -10.52 18.21 -7.15
CA ALA A 46 -11.58 19.09 -7.62
C ALA A 46 -11.03 20.20 -8.54
N SER A 47 -9.83 20.71 -8.29
CA SER A 47 -9.15 21.66 -9.18
C SER A 47 -8.60 21.00 -10.44
N ASP A 48 -8.08 19.77 -10.35
CA ASP A 48 -7.52 19.04 -11.50
C ASP A 48 -8.61 18.49 -12.45
N LYS A 49 -9.90 18.59 -12.07
CA LYS A 49 -11.03 18.22 -12.94
C LYS A 49 -11.33 19.23 -14.04
N SER A 50 -10.72 20.42 -14.02
CA SER A 50 -10.85 21.37 -15.13
C SER A 50 -9.94 21.05 -16.31
N ASP A 51 -9.04 20.07 -16.19
CA ASP A 51 -8.08 19.70 -17.24
C ASP A 51 -8.23 18.23 -17.67
N GLN A 52 -9.49 17.78 -17.78
CA GLN A 52 -9.82 16.44 -18.26
C GLN A 52 -9.65 16.27 -19.79
N SER A 53 -8.83 17.12 -20.42
CA SER A 53 -8.50 17.08 -21.85
C SER A 53 -7.24 16.26 -22.16
N ASP A 54 -6.31 16.09 -21.21
CA ASP A 54 -5.06 15.37 -21.49
C ASP A 54 -5.14 13.88 -21.13
N LYS A 55 -5.99 13.19 -21.90
CA LYS A 55 -5.82 11.75 -22.16
C LYS A 55 -4.79 11.56 -23.28
N SER A 56 -3.52 11.65 -22.93
CA SER A 56 -2.43 11.03 -23.69
C SER A 56 -1.25 10.99 -22.73
N ASP A 57 -1.03 9.91 -21.99
CA ASP A 57 -0.33 8.76 -22.53
C ASP A 57 -0.48 7.56 -21.59
N MET A 58 -0.27 6.34 -22.08
CA MET A 58 -0.38 5.04 -21.36
C MET A 58 -1.77 4.37 -21.38
N SER A 59 -2.45 4.43 -22.52
CA SER A 59 -3.25 3.27 -22.95
C SER A 59 -2.32 2.23 -23.56
N ASP A 60 -1.58 1.52 -22.72
CA ASP A 60 -0.94 0.27 -23.14
C ASP A 60 -2.07 -0.78 -23.31
N PRO A 61 -2.37 -1.29 -24.53
CA PRO A 61 -3.53 -2.15 -24.78
C PRO A 61 -3.46 -3.52 -24.07
N SER A 62 -2.39 -3.83 -23.34
CA SER A 62 -2.21 -5.10 -22.61
C SER A 62 -3.13 -5.29 -21.40
N ASP A 63 -3.78 -4.25 -20.88
CA ASP A 63 -4.53 -4.32 -19.62
C ASP A 63 -6.01 -4.74 -19.74
N LYS A 64 -6.43 -5.26 -20.90
CA LYS A 64 -7.71 -5.97 -21.07
C LYS A 64 -7.58 -7.50 -21.06
N THR A 65 -6.55 -8.03 -20.41
CA THR A 65 -6.48 -9.48 -20.21
C THR A 65 -7.38 -9.83 -19.03
N THR A 66 -8.59 -10.33 -19.31
CA THR A 66 -9.50 -10.87 -18.30
C THR A 66 -8.70 -11.83 -17.41
N PRO A 67 -8.59 -11.56 -16.09
CA PRO A 67 -7.73 -12.34 -15.23
C PRO A 67 -8.21 -13.80 -15.22
N PRO A 68 -7.30 -14.77 -15.40
CA PRO A 68 -7.69 -16.17 -15.46
C PRO A 68 -8.30 -16.61 -14.11
N PRO A 69 -9.28 -17.52 -14.12
CA PRO A 69 -9.80 -18.09 -12.89
C PRO A 69 -8.74 -18.97 -12.21
N CYS A 70 -8.76 -18.97 -10.88
CA CYS A 70 -7.91 -19.83 -10.07
C CYS A 70 -8.28 -21.32 -10.23
N PRO A 71 -7.31 -22.25 -10.38
CA PRO A 71 -7.60 -23.68 -10.53
C PRO A 71 -8.21 -24.34 -9.28
N ASN A 72 -8.05 -23.73 -8.10
CA ASN A 72 -8.51 -24.32 -6.84
C ASN A 72 -9.85 -23.78 -6.34
N CYS A 73 -10.20 -22.54 -6.71
CA CYS A 73 -11.41 -21.87 -6.18
C CYS A 73 -12.14 -20.99 -7.19
N HIS A 74 -11.69 -20.94 -8.44
CA HIS A 74 -12.27 -20.16 -9.55
C HIS A 74 -12.37 -18.64 -9.35
N LYS A 75 -11.92 -18.11 -8.21
CA LYS A 75 -11.81 -16.67 -7.95
C LYS A 75 -10.83 -16.01 -8.93
N PRO A 76 -10.99 -14.70 -9.21
CA PRO A 76 -10.09 -13.96 -10.08
C PRO A 76 -8.67 -13.98 -9.52
N MET A 77 -7.68 -14.03 -10.41
CA MET A 77 -6.26 -13.99 -10.04
C MET A 77 -5.68 -12.60 -10.25
N ARG A 78 -4.62 -12.28 -9.50
CA ARG A 78 -3.85 -11.04 -9.60
C ARG A 78 -2.43 -11.34 -10.07
N ARG A 79 -1.88 -10.47 -10.93
CA ARG A 79 -0.47 -10.54 -11.35
C ARG A 79 0.45 -10.11 -10.18
N CYS A 80 1.33 -11.02 -9.77
CA CYS A 80 2.33 -10.86 -8.71
C CYS A 80 3.71 -11.07 -9.29
N THR A 81 4.71 -10.32 -8.82
CA THR A 81 6.11 -10.51 -9.23
C THR A 81 6.85 -11.30 -8.16
N ALA A 82 7.51 -12.39 -8.55
CA ALA A 82 8.34 -13.16 -7.65
C ALA A 82 9.54 -12.32 -7.20
N ARG A 83 9.74 -12.20 -5.88
CA ARG A 83 10.80 -11.35 -5.31
C ARG A 83 12.12 -12.10 -5.08
N ARG A 84 12.09 -13.43 -5.03
CA ARG A 84 13.21 -14.29 -4.63
C ARG A 84 13.17 -15.61 -5.38
N GLY A 85 14.33 -16.25 -5.53
CA GLY A 85 14.49 -17.56 -6.18
C GLY A 85 14.83 -17.47 -7.67
N PRO A 86 14.88 -18.62 -8.37
CA PRO A 86 15.30 -18.71 -9.77
C PRO A 86 14.38 -17.97 -10.76
N HIS A 87 13.16 -17.61 -10.32
CA HIS A 87 12.20 -16.82 -11.09
C HIS A 87 12.03 -15.40 -10.55
N ALA A 88 13.00 -14.88 -9.79
CA ALA A 88 12.95 -13.50 -9.30
C ALA A 88 12.78 -12.51 -10.48
N GLY A 89 11.87 -11.56 -10.33
CA GLY A 89 11.49 -10.62 -11.39
C GLY A 89 10.42 -11.14 -12.35
N GLN A 90 10.10 -12.44 -12.36
CA GLN A 90 9.05 -12.97 -13.21
C GLN A 90 7.65 -12.74 -12.61
N SER A 91 6.70 -12.39 -13.46
CA SER A 91 5.30 -12.26 -13.07
C SER A 91 4.57 -13.61 -13.10
N PHE A 92 3.75 -13.87 -12.09
CA PHE A 92 2.86 -15.02 -11.97
C PHE A 92 1.48 -14.56 -11.51
N TRP A 93 0.44 -15.32 -11.83
CA TRP A 93 -0.90 -15.12 -11.32
C TRP A 93 -0.99 -15.76 -9.93
N GLY A 94 -1.36 -15.00 -8.91
CA GLY A 94 -1.72 -15.47 -7.58
C GLY A 94 -3.21 -15.30 -7.29
N CYS A 95 -3.80 -16.22 -6.54
CA CYS A 95 -5.20 -16.10 -6.14
C CYS A 95 -5.43 -14.85 -5.27
N THR A 96 -6.53 -14.13 -5.53
CA THR A 96 -6.96 -12.97 -4.73
C THR A 96 -7.38 -13.33 -3.31
N SER A 97 -7.73 -14.59 -3.03
CA SER A 97 -8.12 -15.03 -1.69
C SER A 97 -6.97 -15.65 -0.88
N TYR A 98 -5.72 -15.30 -1.17
CA TYR A 98 -4.59 -15.64 -0.29
C TYR A 98 -4.78 -14.97 1.09
N PRO A 99 -4.53 -15.64 2.23
CA PRO A 99 -3.89 -16.96 2.40
C PRO A 99 -4.83 -18.18 2.30
N ALA A 100 -6.14 -17.98 2.22
CA ALA A 100 -7.13 -19.06 2.18
C ALA A 100 -7.08 -19.91 0.90
N CYS A 101 -6.60 -19.35 -0.21
CA CYS A 101 -6.27 -20.10 -1.43
C CYS A 101 -4.86 -19.73 -1.92
N ARG A 102 -4.02 -20.76 -2.13
CA ARG A 102 -2.63 -20.62 -2.62
C ARG A 102 -2.46 -20.99 -4.10
N GLY A 103 -3.54 -20.98 -4.88
CA GLY A 103 -3.45 -21.30 -6.31
C GLY A 103 -2.62 -20.25 -7.06
N THR A 104 -1.68 -20.72 -7.87
CA THR A 104 -0.81 -19.90 -8.73
C THR A 104 -0.85 -20.40 -10.17
N ARG A 105 -0.56 -19.52 -11.13
CA ARG A 105 -0.38 -19.85 -12.55
C ARG A 105 0.76 -19.01 -13.14
N PRO A 106 1.57 -19.52 -14.08
CA PRO A 106 2.55 -18.71 -14.79
C PRO A 106 1.85 -17.66 -15.67
N CYS A 107 2.42 -16.45 -15.78
CA CYS A 107 1.89 -15.42 -16.69
C CYS A 107 2.44 -15.53 -18.12
N ASN A 108 3.55 -16.24 -18.32
CA ASN A 108 4.22 -16.32 -19.62
C ASN A 108 4.60 -17.78 -19.94
N PRO A 109 3.94 -18.44 -20.91
CA PRO A 109 4.61 -19.51 -21.63
C PRO A 109 5.62 -18.84 -22.57
N GLU A 110 6.90 -19.15 -22.41
CA GLU A 110 7.96 -18.79 -23.36
C GLU A 110 8.58 -17.38 -23.22
N LYS A 111 9.46 -17.26 -22.22
CA LYS A 111 10.77 -16.65 -22.49
C LYS A 111 11.80 -17.44 -21.70
N PRO A 112 12.71 -18.19 -22.34
CA PRO A 112 13.78 -18.87 -21.62
C PRO A 112 14.57 -17.83 -20.82
N PRO A 113 15.07 -18.19 -19.62
CA PRO A 113 15.90 -17.28 -18.83
C PRO A 113 17.07 -16.85 -19.71
N MET A 114 17.19 -15.55 -19.97
CA MET A 114 18.46 -15.01 -20.45
C MET A 114 19.50 -15.37 -19.39
N PRO A 115 20.60 -16.04 -19.76
CA PRO A 115 21.62 -16.43 -18.79
C PRO A 115 22.19 -15.18 -18.13
N ASP A 116 22.37 -15.28 -16.82
CA ASP A 116 22.97 -14.26 -15.97
C ASP A 116 24.32 -13.80 -16.56
N PRO A 117 24.56 -12.51 -16.83
CA PRO A 117 25.90 -12.01 -17.11
C PRO A 117 26.62 -11.80 -15.77
N SER A 118 26.96 -12.89 -15.11
CA SER A 118 27.87 -12.89 -13.96
C SER A 118 28.71 -14.15 -13.95
N GLY A 119 29.33 -14.43 -15.09
CA GLY A 119 30.37 -15.42 -15.26
C GLY A 119 31.56 -14.83 -16.00
N GLU A 120 32.25 -13.88 -15.39
CA GLU A 120 33.61 -13.39 -15.73
C GLU A 120 33.96 -12.32 -14.68
N ALA A 121 35.14 -12.24 -14.06
CA ALA A 121 36.32 -13.08 -14.00
C ALA A 121 37.17 -12.48 -12.85
N LYS A 122 38.02 -13.26 -12.19
CA LYS A 122 39.47 -12.99 -12.12
C LYS A 122 40.23 -14.02 -11.27
N PRO A 123 41.56 -14.16 -11.50
CA PRO A 123 42.37 -15.35 -11.27
C PRO A 123 42.68 -15.65 -9.79
#